data_AF-D6PE76-F1
#
_entry.id   AF-D6PE76-F1
#
_cell.length_a   1.000
_cell.length_b   1.000
_cell.length_c   1.000
_cell.angle_alpha   90.00
_cell.angle_beta   90.00
_cell.angle_gamma   90.00
#
_symmetry.space_group_name_H-M   'P 1'
#
loop_
_entity.id
_entity.type
_entity.pdbx_description
1 polymer ?
#
loop_
_entity_poly.entity_id
_entity_poly.type
_entity_poly.pdbx_seq_one_letter_code
_entity_poly.pdbx_strand_id
1 'polypeptide(L)'
;MSVIVTIRVDPITEKSELVGSRLNQASEIWTSKGATTRVAFISMGLNAGQFLFAAAFDDFSTTMTAMESVYMDPAMQELDAAERA
;
A
#
# COMPACT_ATOMS: atom_id res chain seq x y z
N MET A 1 6.90 -13.41 -15.76
CA MET A 1 6.35 -14.24 -14.67
C MET A 1 5.78 -13.26 -13.68
N SER A 2 4.47 -13.20 -13.47
CA SER A 2 3.92 -12.10 -12.67
C SER A 2 4.21 -12.28 -11.18
N VAL A 3 4.74 -11.25 -10.52
CA VAL A 3 4.86 -11.17 -9.07
C VAL A 3 3.67 -10.39 -8.54
N ILE A 4 2.90 -10.99 -7.64
CA ILE A 4 1.74 -10.35 -7.01
C ILE A 4 2.07 -10.06 -5.56
N VAL A 5 1.99 -8.79 -5.20
CA VAL A 5 2.12 -8.33 -3.81
C VAL A 5 0.73 -8.01 -3.28
N THR A 6 0.43 -8.44 -2.06
CA THR A 6 -0.83 -8.12 -1.38
C THR A 6 -0.52 -7.69 0.04
N ILE A 7 -0.96 -6.49 0.39
CA ILE A 7 -0.78 -5.88 1.71
C ILE A 7 -2.18 -5.61 2.27
N ARG A 8 -2.38 -5.99 3.53
CA ARG A 8 -3.55 -5.59 4.32
C ARG A 8 -3.12 -4.54 5.32
N VAL A 9 -3.94 -3.51 5.48
CA VAL A 9 -3.66 -2.41 6.39
C VAL A 9 -4.84 -2.20 7.31
N ASP A 10 -4.59 -2.27 8.62
CA ASP A 10 -5.54 -1.88 9.64
C ASP A 10 -5.67 -0.34 9.63
N PRO A 11 -6.89 0.21 9.55
CA PRO A 11 -7.06 1.64 9.66
C PRO A 11 -6.65 2.10 11.07
N ILE A 12 -5.93 3.21 11.14
CA ILE A 12 -5.69 3.90 12.41
C ILE A 12 -7.01 4.57 12.83
N THR A 13 -7.43 4.35 14.08
CA THR A 13 -8.65 4.96 14.64
C THR A 13 -8.62 6.48 14.44
N GLU A 14 -9.72 7.05 13.95
CA GLU A 14 -9.87 8.48 13.59
C GLU A 14 -8.98 8.99 12.43
N LYS A 15 -8.14 8.14 11.83
CA LYS A 15 -7.22 8.51 10.73
C LYS A 15 -7.37 7.61 9.50
N SER A 16 -8.54 7.02 9.28
CA SER A 16 -8.78 6.12 8.14
C SER A 16 -8.61 6.80 6.78
N GLU A 17 -8.94 8.09 6.67
CA GLU A 17 -8.70 8.89 5.45
C GLU A 17 -7.22 9.07 5.16
N LEU A 18 -6.39 9.23 6.20
CA LEU A 18 -4.93 9.32 6.07
C LEU A 18 -4.38 8.01 5.50
N VAL A 19 -4.81 6.86 6.04
CA VAL A 19 -4.41 5.54 5.54
C VAL A 19 -4.79 5.37 4.06
N GLY A 20 -6.03 5.69 3.70
CA GLY A 20 -6.47 5.62 2.30
C GLY A 20 -5.65 6.50 1.36
N SER A 21 -5.31 7.72 1.78
CA SER A 21 -4.45 8.65 1.04
C SER A 21 -3.03 8.09 0.83
N ARG A 22 -2.42 7.50 1.88
CA ARG A 22 -1.09 6.88 1.77
C ARG A 22 -1.08 5.66 0.87
N LEU A 23 -2.14 4.85 0.89
CA LEU A 23 -2.29 3.72 -0.03
C LEU A 23 -2.45 4.18 -1.48
N ASN A 24 -3.13 5.29 -1.74
CA ASN A 24 -3.18 5.88 -3.08
C ASN A 24 -1.81 6.39 -3.53
N GLN A 25 -1.04 7.01 -2.65
CA GLN A 25 0.33 7.45 -2.97
C GLN A 25 1.25 6.26 -3.26
N ALA A 26 1.21 5.19 -2.44
CA ALA A 26 1.94 3.96 -2.72
C ALA A 26 1.53 3.33 -4.06
N SER A 27 0.24 3.39 -4.40
CA SER A 27 -0.30 2.94 -5.69
C SER A 27 0.30 3.72 -6.87
N GLU A 28 0.39 5.05 -6.77
CA GLU A 28 1.00 5.90 -7.81
C GLU A 28 2.49 5.60 -7.98
N ILE A 29 3.24 5.46 -6.87
CA ILE A 29 4.65 5.10 -6.90
C ILE A 29 4.84 3.76 -7.60
N TRP A 30 4.07 2.73 -7.22
CA TRP A 30 4.21 1.40 -7.81
C TRP A 30 3.78 1.35 -9.27
N THR A 31 2.72 2.08 -9.64
CA THR A 31 2.30 2.24 -11.05
C THR A 31 3.40 2.89 -11.89
N SER A 32 4.10 3.90 -11.35
CA SER A 32 5.24 4.52 -12.02
C SER A 32 6.42 3.56 -12.26
N LYS A 33 6.47 2.44 -11.53
CA LYS A 33 7.46 1.36 -11.69
C LYS A 33 6.95 0.19 -12.55
N GLY A 34 5.79 0.35 -13.19
CA GLY A 34 5.22 -0.63 -14.10
C GLY A 34 4.21 -1.59 -13.45
N ALA A 35 3.78 -1.34 -12.21
CA ALA A 35 2.75 -2.16 -11.60
C ALA A 35 1.36 -1.86 -12.16
N THR A 36 0.50 -2.88 -12.19
CA THR A 36 -0.96 -2.68 -12.16
C THR A 36 -1.44 -2.81 -10.72
N THR A 37 -2.08 -1.79 -10.18
CA THR A 37 -2.44 -1.72 -8.75
C THR A 37 -3.95 -1.70 -8.51
N ARG A 38 -4.34 -2.06 -7.29
CA ARG A 38 -5.70 -1.90 -6.77
C ARG A 38 -5.68 -1.59 -5.28
N VAL A 39 -6.44 -0.57 -4.89
CA VAL A 39 -6.79 -0.29 -3.48
C VAL A 39 -8.27 -0.63 -3.28
N ALA A 40 -8.61 -1.29 -2.19
CA ALA A 40 -9.99 -1.61 -1.84
C ALA A 40 -10.21 -1.54 -0.32
N PHE A 41 -11.43 -1.18 0.10
CA PHE A 41 -11.87 -1.32 1.48
C PHE A 41 -12.63 -2.64 1.64
N ILE A 42 -12.29 -3.42 2.66
CA ILE A 42 -12.91 -4.72 2.93
C ILE A 42 -14.18 -4.48 3.75
N SER A 43 -15.34 -4.65 3.13
CA SER A 43 -16.64 -4.38 3.76
C SER A 43 -17.18 -5.51 4.64
N MET A 44 -16.67 -6.73 4.50
CA MET A 44 -17.23 -7.91 5.19
C MET A 44 -16.22 -9.05 5.37
N GLY A 45 -16.54 -9.97 6.29
CA GLY A 45 -15.71 -11.15 6.60
C GLY A 45 -14.68 -10.88 7.71
N LEU A 46 -13.73 -11.81 7.87
CA LEU A 46 -12.76 -11.78 8.98
C LEU A 46 -11.88 -10.51 9.00
N ASN A 47 -11.69 -9.88 7.84
CA ASN A 47 -10.87 -8.67 7.68
C ASN A 47 -11.74 -7.41 7.42
N ALA A 48 -13.03 -7.45 7.76
CA ALA A 48 -13.90 -6.30 7.59
C ALA A 48 -13.35 -5.07 8.33
N GLY A 49 -13.38 -3.90 7.67
CA GLY A 49 -12.81 -2.66 8.18
C GLY A 49 -11.36 -2.40 7.74
N GLN A 50 -10.66 -3.38 7.21
CA GLN A 50 -9.29 -3.20 6.71
C GLN A 50 -9.25 -2.68 5.28
N PHE A 51 -8.11 -2.09 4.90
CA PHE A 51 -7.78 -1.82 3.51
C PHE A 51 -6.98 -2.98 2.90
N LEU A 52 -7.20 -3.22 1.63
CA LEU A 52 -6.43 -4.12 0.78
C LEU A 52 -5.70 -3.30 -0.28
N PHE A 53 -4.40 -3.49 -0.38
CA PHE A 53 -3.60 -3.02 -1.49
C PHE A 53 -2.99 -4.22 -2.22
N ALA A 54 -3.20 -4.29 -3.54
CA ALA A 54 -2.67 -5.34 -4.38
C ALA A 54 -1.94 -4.73 -5.58
N ALA A 55 -0.85 -5.36 -5.99
CA ALA A 55 -0.12 -4.95 -7.17
C ALA A 55 0.49 -6.15 -7.91
N ALA A 56 0.43 -6.09 -9.23
CA ALA A 56 1.04 -7.06 -10.12
C ALA A 56 2.20 -6.42 -10.90
N PHE A 57 3.36 -7.07 -10.87
CA PHE A 57 4.57 -6.71 -11.58
C PHE A 57 4.99 -7.83 -12.54
N ASP A 58 5.73 -7.50 -13.60
CA ASP A 58 6.19 -8.49 -14.60
C ASP A 58 7.38 -9.34 -14.14
N ASP A 59 8.12 -8.85 -13.13
CA ASP A 59 9.28 -9.51 -12.57
C ASP A 59 9.56 -9.10 -11.10
N PHE A 60 10.48 -9.82 -10.47
CA PHE A 60 10.87 -9.59 -9.07
C PHE A 60 11.74 -8.35 -8.88
N SER A 61 12.55 -7.97 -9.87
CA SER A 61 13.46 -6.83 -9.75
C SER A 61 12.69 -5.52 -9.64
N THR A 62 11.71 -5.31 -10.51
CA THR A 62 10.79 -4.16 -10.50
C THR A 62 9.98 -4.10 -9.21
N THR A 63 9.54 -5.25 -8.71
CA THR A 63 8.88 -5.37 -7.41
C THR A 63 9.76 -4.83 -6.27
N MET A 64 11.04 -5.23 -6.23
CA MET A 64 11.96 -4.79 -5.18
C MET A 64 12.25 -3.29 -5.23
N THR A 65 12.46 -2.74 -6.43
CA THR A 65 12.64 -1.28 -6.60
C THR A 65 11.40 -0.49 -6.19
N ALA A 66 10.20 -1.01 -6.46
CA ALA A 66 8.95 -0.38 -6.05
C ALA A 66 8.75 -0.38 -4.53
N MET A 67 9.07 -1.49 -3.86
CA MET A 67 9.06 -1.60 -2.39
C MET A 67 10.00 -0.58 -1.74
N GLU A 68 11.24 -0.49 -2.22
CA GLU A 68 12.22 0.48 -1.72
C GLU A 68 11.75 1.93 -1.94
N SER A 69 11.15 2.22 -3.09
CA SER A 69 10.64 3.57 -3.39
C SER A 69 9.53 4.01 -2.43
N VAL A 70 8.65 3.10 -2.02
CA VAL A 70 7.60 3.40 -1.03
C VAL A 70 8.18 3.53 0.39
N TYR A 71 9.16 2.71 0.76
CA TYR A 71 9.82 2.82 2.07
C TYR A 71 10.60 4.13 2.23
N MET A 72 11.14 4.67 1.14
CA MET A 72 11.86 5.94 1.11
C MET A 72 10.93 7.15 0.92
N ASP A 73 9.63 6.94 0.71
CA ASP A 73 8.68 8.05 0.53
C ASP A 73 8.43 8.76 1.88
N PRO A 74 8.63 10.09 1.97
CA PRO A 74 8.48 10.82 3.23
C PRO A 74 7.08 10.71 3.84
N ALA A 75 6.04 10.66 3.02
CA ALA A 75 4.65 10.59 3.49
C ALA A 75 4.33 9.21 4.07
N MET A 76 4.97 8.15 3.56
CA MET A 76 4.90 6.81 4.14
C MET A 76 5.65 6.74 5.48
N GLN A 77 6.82 7.36 5.58
CA GLN A 77 7.58 7.44 6.84
C GLN A 77 6.84 8.22 7.94
N GLU A 78 6.07 9.24 7.58
CA GLU A 78 5.18 9.96 8.51
C GLU A 78 4.11 9.04 9.11
N LEU A 79 3.58 8.07 8.35
CA LEU A 79 2.58 7.12 8.83
C LEU A 79 3.18 6.19 9.89
N ASP A 80 4.36 5.64 9.62
CA ASP A 80 5.10 4.78 10.57
C ASP A 80 5.43 5.51 11.88
N ALA A 81 5.70 6.81 11.81
CA ALA A 81 5.92 7.64 13.00
C ALA A 81 4.62 7.88 13.78
N ALA A 82 3.49 8.07 13.08
CA ALA A 82 2.19 8.33 13.68
C ALA A 82 1.56 7.10 14.37
N GLU A 83 1.95 5.89 14.01
CA GLU A 83 1.54 4.64 14.70
C GLU A 83 2.27 4.41 16.02
N ARG A 84 3.45 5.03 16.22
CA ARG A 84 4.30 4.84 17.41
C ARG A 84 4.05 5.86 18.53
N ALA A 85 3.23 6.87 18.28
CA ALA A 85 2.91 7.96 19.20
C ALA A 85 1.56 7.74 19.88
#